data_AF-A0A0C2VSH0-F1
#
_entry.id   AF-A0A0C2VSH0-F1
#
_cell.length_a   1.000
_cell.length_b   1.000
_cell.length_c   1.000
_cell.angle_alpha   90.00
_cell.angle_beta   90.00
_cell.angle_gamma   90.00
#
_symmetry.space_group_name_H-M   'P 1'
#
loop_
_entity.id
_entity.type
_entity.pdbx_description
1 polymer ?
#
loop_
_entity_poly.entity_id
_entity_poly.type
_entity_poly.pdbx_seq_one_letter_code
_entity_poly.pdbx_strand_id
1 'polypeptide(L)'
;MAEGFEIIGTKLDLEFGEKINRNFSKIGDVASATTAANQAADRANTASDIAEQAIDELRPTIDNAEAATADALTAAETAEESSITANDAANNATLAAGSANTAATEANTAAASANQATTDATAATNSANTAASNANTAADTANASAVLADEATSNANTATASAVDATADAESATQAAEFVTNNFKRVGEFSASVTYLRGNEVGYNGSSYVALQETTGNLPTNTTFWALRAQRGVDGTGAVSTVNGLSPDESGNVEVDTVTDWSDLTGKPTEFTPAAHSHEISDVNGLQSELDSKGSQADIATLQEFATTHPAEDATLTKKGHVQLSSSVTSTSETLAATPKAVKTAMDRADAAFQSASDGKTAVASAVTAKGVAASPTDTFPTLATKIGQISTGKGWASGTTSFTGYSLIITGLPFTPKTFLAQTVSGGNHIAHFVMASIALPAPLRIGAGNSPYYSPTVTWNSDGLVISMPYGTGTFNWFAYE
;
A
#
# COMPACT_ATOMS: atom_id res chain seq x y z
N MET A 1 -26.00 171.38 16.27
CA MET A 1 -26.81 170.21 16.70
C MET A 1 -27.22 169.29 15.54
N ALA A 2 -27.27 169.76 14.28
CA ALA A 2 -27.55 168.89 13.12
C ALA A 2 -26.37 167.95 12.75
N GLU A 3 -25.11 168.40 12.85
CA GLU A 3 -23.93 167.60 12.45
C GLU A 3 -23.57 166.46 13.43
N GLY A 4 -24.01 166.51 14.69
CA GLY A 4 -23.65 165.52 15.71
C GLY A 4 -24.45 164.22 15.63
N PHE A 5 -25.70 164.27 15.16
CA PHE A 5 -26.54 163.08 14.95
C PHE A 5 -26.14 162.30 13.70
N GLU A 6 -25.61 162.98 12.69
CA GLU A 6 -25.12 162.35 11.45
C GLU A 6 -23.84 161.53 11.69
N ILE A 7 -22.94 162.00 12.57
CA ILE A 7 -21.69 161.29 12.92
C ILE A 7 -21.95 160.04 13.78
N ILE A 8 -22.92 160.10 14.71
CA ILE A 8 -23.24 158.93 15.56
C ILE A 8 -24.00 157.87 14.75
N GLY A 9 -24.94 158.27 13.88
CA GLY A 9 -25.64 157.35 12.98
C GLY A 9 -24.68 156.64 12.01
N THR A 10 -23.77 157.39 11.37
CA THR A 10 -22.78 156.81 10.43
C THR A 10 -21.80 155.86 11.11
N LYS A 11 -21.36 156.15 12.35
CA LYS A 11 -20.43 155.29 13.09
C LYS A 11 -21.10 154.02 13.63
N LEU A 12 -22.37 154.12 14.06
CA LEU A 12 -23.17 152.96 14.43
C LEU A 12 -23.45 152.06 13.22
N ASP A 13 -23.78 152.66 12.07
CA ASP A 13 -24.00 151.93 10.82
C ASP A 13 -22.73 151.24 10.29
N LEU A 14 -21.56 151.87 10.46
CA LEU A 14 -20.26 151.28 10.13
C LEU A 14 -19.89 150.11 11.05
N GLU A 15 -19.96 150.26 12.37
CA GLU A 15 -19.64 149.17 13.31
C GLU A 15 -20.63 148.00 13.22
N PHE A 16 -21.91 148.31 13.02
CA PHE A 16 -22.95 147.30 12.84
C PHE A 16 -22.77 146.58 11.50
N GLY A 17 -22.49 147.31 10.42
CA GLY A 17 -22.16 146.76 9.11
C GLY A 17 -20.90 145.87 9.13
N GLU A 18 -19.86 146.26 9.86
CA GLU A 18 -18.64 145.45 10.02
C GLU A 18 -18.86 144.16 10.82
N LYS A 19 -19.63 144.22 11.93
CA LYS A 19 -19.99 143.02 12.71
C LYS A 19 -20.86 142.07 11.90
N ILE A 20 -21.80 142.64 11.13
CA ILE A 20 -22.63 141.89 10.19
C ILE A 20 -21.76 141.23 9.11
N ASN A 21 -20.85 141.96 8.47
CA ASN A 21 -19.92 141.39 7.48
C ASN A 21 -19.02 140.31 8.07
N ARG A 22 -18.52 140.48 9.29
CA ARG A 22 -17.71 139.47 9.98
C ARG A 22 -18.50 138.22 10.32
N ASN A 23 -19.77 138.36 10.72
CA ASN A 23 -20.66 137.25 10.96
C ASN A 23 -21.03 136.53 9.65
N PHE A 24 -21.29 137.26 8.57
CA PHE A 24 -21.47 136.68 7.24
C PHE A 24 -20.22 135.94 6.74
N SER A 25 -19.02 136.46 7.01
CA SER A 25 -17.74 135.78 6.72
C SER A 25 -17.62 134.46 7.49
N LYS A 26 -17.85 134.47 8.81
CA LYS A 26 -17.80 133.25 9.63
C LYS A 26 -18.84 132.22 9.22
N ILE A 27 -20.03 132.66 8.82
CA ILE A 27 -21.08 131.78 8.28
C ILE A 27 -20.61 131.16 6.95
N GLY A 28 -19.93 131.93 6.09
CA GLY A 28 -19.29 131.44 4.87
C GLY A 28 -18.20 130.40 5.14
N ASP A 29 -17.36 130.62 6.16
CA ASP A 29 -16.32 129.67 6.58
C ASP A 29 -16.93 128.36 7.11
N VAL A 30 -17.99 128.45 7.94
CA VAL A 30 -18.71 127.28 8.47
C VAL A 30 -19.42 126.50 7.36
N ALA A 31 -20.03 127.19 6.40
CA ALA A 31 -20.65 126.56 5.23
C ALA A 31 -19.59 125.84 4.37
N SER A 32 -18.41 126.45 4.21
CA SER A 32 -17.27 125.84 3.51
C SER A 32 -16.74 124.61 4.25
N ALA A 33 -16.58 124.68 5.58
CA ALA A 33 -16.16 123.55 6.41
C ALA A 33 -17.18 122.40 6.41
N THR A 34 -18.47 122.72 6.44
CA THR A 34 -19.57 121.73 6.34
C THR A 34 -19.54 121.04 4.98
N THR A 35 -19.32 121.80 3.90
CA THR A 35 -19.17 121.25 2.55
C THR A 35 -17.96 120.32 2.47
N ALA A 36 -16.82 120.71 3.04
CA ALA A 36 -15.63 119.86 3.09
C ALA A 36 -15.83 118.58 3.92
N ALA A 37 -16.55 118.66 5.04
CA ALA A 37 -16.89 117.50 5.87
C ALA A 37 -17.81 116.52 5.13
N ASN A 38 -18.83 117.03 4.43
CA ASN A 38 -19.72 116.20 3.61
C ASN A 38 -18.94 115.52 2.47
N GLN A 39 -18.07 116.26 1.76
CA GLN A 39 -17.19 115.67 0.73
C GLN A 39 -16.25 114.59 1.31
N ALA A 40 -15.77 114.76 2.55
CA ALA A 40 -14.95 113.75 3.20
C ALA A 40 -15.76 112.50 3.58
N ALA A 41 -17.01 112.67 4.04
CA ALA A 41 -17.92 111.56 4.31
C ALA A 41 -18.26 110.79 3.02
N ASP A 42 -18.55 111.50 1.93
CA ASP A 42 -18.80 110.88 0.62
C ASP A 42 -17.59 110.08 0.12
N ARG A 43 -16.37 110.62 0.29
CA ARG A 43 -15.13 109.90 -0.02
C ARG A 43 -14.94 108.66 0.85
N ALA A 44 -15.29 108.72 2.14
CA ALA A 44 -15.21 107.58 3.05
C ALA A 44 -16.21 106.47 2.67
N ASN A 45 -17.44 106.85 2.33
CA ASN A 45 -18.45 105.91 1.83
C ASN A 45 -17.99 105.27 0.52
N THR A 46 -17.49 106.06 -0.44
CA THR A 46 -16.93 105.55 -1.70
C THR A 46 -15.78 104.57 -1.46
N ALA A 47 -14.90 104.86 -0.49
CA ALA A 47 -13.81 103.96 -0.14
C ALA A 47 -14.30 102.65 0.51
N SER A 48 -15.37 102.70 1.30
CA SER A 48 -16.03 101.52 1.86
C SER A 48 -16.63 100.65 0.77
N ASP A 49 -17.35 101.25 -0.18
CA ASP A 49 -17.97 100.55 -1.32
C ASP A 49 -16.90 99.85 -2.17
N ILE A 50 -15.76 100.54 -2.43
CA ILE A 50 -14.61 99.95 -3.13
C ILE A 50 -14.01 98.77 -2.37
N ALA A 51 -13.93 98.85 -1.03
CA ALA A 51 -13.41 97.77 -0.20
C ALA A 51 -14.35 96.55 -0.20
N GLU A 52 -15.67 96.76 -0.12
CA GLU A 52 -16.66 95.68 -0.23
C GLU A 52 -16.64 95.05 -1.62
N GLN A 53 -16.57 95.87 -2.68
CA GLN A 53 -16.44 95.37 -4.05
C GLN A 53 -15.16 94.53 -4.22
N ALA A 54 -14.02 94.95 -3.67
CA ALA A 54 -12.79 94.19 -3.73
C ALA A 54 -12.88 92.85 -2.97
N ILE A 55 -13.62 92.79 -1.85
CA ILE A 55 -13.90 91.55 -1.13
C ILE A 55 -14.78 90.62 -1.97
N ASP A 56 -15.82 91.15 -2.62
CA ASP A 56 -16.70 90.38 -3.49
C ASP A 56 -15.98 89.85 -4.73
N GLU A 57 -15.05 90.62 -5.30
CA GLU A 57 -14.20 90.21 -6.42
C GLU A 57 -13.17 89.13 -6.01
N LEU A 58 -12.70 89.14 -4.76
CA LEU A 58 -11.76 88.13 -4.25
C LEU A 58 -12.44 86.79 -3.91
N ARG A 59 -13.71 86.79 -3.49
CA ARG A 59 -14.45 85.58 -3.11
C ARG A 59 -14.41 84.45 -4.16
N PRO A 60 -14.69 84.66 -5.46
CA PRO A 60 -14.60 83.59 -6.45
C PRO A 60 -13.17 83.05 -6.62
N THR A 61 -12.14 83.87 -6.35
CA THR A 61 -10.74 83.40 -6.38
C THR A 61 -10.44 82.47 -5.21
N ILE A 62 -10.98 82.77 -4.03
CA ILE A 62 -10.87 81.90 -2.85
C ILE A 62 -11.62 80.59 -3.09
N ASP A 63 -12.87 80.65 -3.56
CA ASP A 63 -13.69 79.47 -3.86
C ASP A 63 -12.98 78.55 -4.89
N ASN A 64 -12.38 79.13 -5.93
CA ASN A 64 -11.59 78.38 -6.92
C ASN A 64 -10.33 77.74 -6.31
N ALA A 65 -9.65 78.43 -5.39
CA ALA A 65 -8.47 77.90 -4.71
C ALA A 65 -8.83 76.76 -3.74
N GLU A 66 -9.95 76.87 -3.04
CA GLU A 66 -10.49 75.81 -2.19
C GLU A 66 -10.88 74.58 -3.03
N ALA A 67 -11.56 74.77 -4.16
CA ALA A 67 -11.90 73.69 -5.09
C ALA A 67 -10.64 72.99 -5.64
N ALA A 68 -9.64 73.76 -6.09
CA ALA A 68 -8.37 73.19 -6.58
C ALA A 68 -7.63 72.40 -5.48
N THR A 69 -7.72 72.84 -4.23
CA THR A 69 -7.13 72.13 -3.08
C THR A 69 -7.86 70.82 -2.82
N ALA A 70 -9.19 70.80 -2.89
CA ALA A 70 -10.00 69.59 -2.73
C ALA A 70 -9.74 68.56 -3.86
N ASP A 71 -9.62 69.03 -5.10
CA ASP A 71 -9.26 68.20 -6.25
C ASP A 71 -7.85 67.59 -6.07
N ALA A 72 -6.88 68.38 -5.59
CA ALA A 72 -5.52 67.92 -5.32
C ALA A 72 -5.48 66.86 -4.19
N LEU A 73 -6.29 67.03 -3.14
CA LEU A 73 -6.41 66.06 -2.06
C LEU A 73 -6.99 64.73 -2.56
N THR A 74 -8.07 64.80 -3.35
CA THR A 74 -8.69 63.62 -3.96
C THR A 74 -7.71 62.88 -4.89
N ALA A 75 -6.92 63.62 -5.67
CA ALA A 75 -5.89 63.04 -6.53
C ALA A 75 -4.77 62.36 -5.73
N ALA A 76 -4.37 62.94 -4.60
CA ALA A 76 -3.38 62.35 -3.70
C ALA A 76 -3.89 61.05 -3.06
N GLU A 77 -5.14 61.03 -2.57
CA GLU A 77 -5.78 59.84 -2.02
C GLU A 77 -5.87 58.71 -3.06
N THR A 78 -6.27 59.05 -4.29
CA THR A 78 -6.34 58.08 -5.40
C THR A 78 -4.96 57.52 -5.74
N ALA A 79 -3.91 58.35 -5.70
CA ALA A 79 -2.55 57.91 -5.96
C ALA A 79 -2.02 56.99 -4.85
N GLU A 80 -2.37 57.26 -3.58
CA GLU A 80 -2.02 56.40 -2.45
C GLU A 80 -2.70 55.03 -2.54
N GLU A 81 -4.00 54.98 -2.84
CA GLU A 81 -4.72 53.73 -3.06
C GLU A 81 -4.16 52.91 -4.23
N SER A 82 -3.78 53.59 -5.32
CA SER A 82 -3.11 52.98 -6.46
C SER A 82 -1.74 52.39 -6.10
N SER A 83 -0.99 53.07 -5.23
CA SER A 83 0.31 52.60 -4.74
C SER A 83 0.17 51.35 -3.88
N ILE A 84 -0.81 51.32 -2.98
CA ILE A 84 -1.14 50.14 -2.16
C ILE A 84 -1.48 48.96 -3.05
N THR A 85 -2.37 49.15 -4.03
CA THR A 85 -2.77 48.11 -4.98
C THR A 85 -1.58 47.57 -5.78
N ALA A 86 -0.69 48.46 -6.25
CA ALA A 86 0.52 48.06 -6.98
C ALA A 86 1.48 47.26 -6.09
N ASN A 87 1.61 47.63 -4.82
CA ASN A 87 2.46 46.92 -3.87
C ASN A 87 1.91 45.52 -3.53
N ASP A 88 0.59 45.39 -3.37
CA ASP A 88 -0.07 44.10 -3.17
C ASP A 88 0.08 43.18 -4.39
N ALA A 89 -0.04 43.73 -5.60
CA ALA A 89 0.21 43.00 -6.83
C ALA A 89 1.66 42.52 -6.94
N ALA A 90 2.63 43.35 -6.55
CA ALA A 90 4.04 42.98 -6.52
C ALA A 90 4.31 41.86 -5.50
N ASN A 91 3.75 41.96 -4.29
CA ASN A 91 3.87 40.94 -3.26
C ASN A 91 3.27 39.59 -3.72
N ASN A 92 2.09 39.63 -4.34
CA ASN A 92 1.46 38.44 -4.90
C ASN A 92 2.30 37.80 -6.01
N ALA A 93 2.93 38.60 -6.87
CA ALA A 93 3.84 38.11 -7.90
C ALA A 93 5.08 37.43 -7.29
N THR A 94 5.64 37.98 -6.21
CA THR A 94 6.75 37.37 -5.47
C THR A 94 6.35 36.03 -4.85
N LEU A 95 5.17 35.95 -4.22
CA LEU A 95 4.65 34.70 -3.65
C LEU A 95 4.41 33.62 -4.72
N ALA A 96 3.87 34.02 -5.87
CA ALA A 96 3.66 33.12 -7.00
C ALA A 96 5.00 32.58 -7.55
N ALA A 97 6.01 33.44 -7.69
CA ALA A 97 7.35 33.04 -8.10
C ALA A 97 7.99 32.05 -7.11
N GLY A 98 7.85 32.29 -5.80
CA GLY A 98 8.30 31.36 -4.76
C GLY A 98 7.61 30.00 -4.86
N SER A 99 6.29 29.99 -5.03
CA SER A 99 5.50 28.76 -5.20
C SER A 99 5.92 27.98 -6.44
N ALA A 100 6.18 28.67 -7.56
CA ALA A 100 6.68 28.05 -8.79
C ALA A 100 8.07 27.43 -8.59
N ASN A 101 8.95 28.08 -7.83
CA ASN A 101 10.27 27.54 -7.53
C ASN A 101 10.21 26.28 -6.63
N THR A 102 9.30 26.27 -5.65
CA THR A 102 9.03 25.08 -4.84
C THR A 102 8.52 23.93 -5.70
N ALA A 103 7.52 24.17 -6.57
CA ALA A 103 6.99 23.16 -7.48
C ALA A 103 8.06 22.60 -8.43
N ALA A 104 8.95 23.46 -8.96
CA ALA A 104 10.08 23.03 -9.78
C ALA A 104 11.06 22.14 -9.00
N THR A 105 11.31 22.45 -7.73
CA THR A 105 12.16 21.63 -6.86
C THR A 105 11.53 20.26 -6.60
N GLU A 106 10.24 20.22 -6.27
CA GLU A 106 9.49 18.97 -6.07
C GLU A 106 9.47 18.10 -7.34
N ALA A 107 9.27 18.71 -8.51
CA ALA A 107 9.33 18.02 -9.80
C ALA A 107 10.71 17.39 -10.07
N ASN A 108 11.79 18.12 -9.75
CA ASN A 108 13.16 17.59 -9.89
C ASN A 108 13.42 16.42 -8.93
N THR A 109 12.94 16.51 -7.69
CA THR A 109 13.03 15.40 -6.73
C THR A 109 12.25 14.18 -7.22
N ALA A 110 11.03 14.36 -7.73
CA ALA A 110 10.22 13.28 -8.29
C ALA A 110 10.91 12.60 -9.49
N ALA A 111 11.52 13.39 -10.38
CA ALA A 111 12.29 12.86 -11.51
C ALA A 111 13.50 12.03 -11.06
N ALA A 112 14.23 12.48 -10.03
CA ALA A 112 15.34 11.72 -9.45
C ALA A 112 14.87 10.38 -8.85
N SER A 113 13.74 10.38 -8.11
CA SER A 113 13.14 9.16 -7.58
C SER A 113 12.70 8.19 -8.68
N ALA A 114 12.14 8.70 -9.79
CA ALA A 114 11.77 7.86 -10.94
C ALA A 114 12.99 7.22 -11.63
N ASN A 115 14.09 7.95 -11.74
CA ASN A 115 15.35 7.43 -12.28
C ASN A 115 15.95 6.34 -11.36
N GLN A 116 15.89 6.53 -10.05
CA GLN A 116 16.31 5.50 -9.09
C GLN A 116 15.45 4.24 -9.20
N ALA A 117 14.13 4.39 -9.26
CA ALA A 117 13.21 3.25 -9.43
C ALA A 117 13.49 2.47 -10.72
N THR A 118 13.85 3.16 -11.81
CA THR A 118 14.25 2.52 -13.07
C THR A 118 15.56 1.72 -12.93
N THR A 119 16.51 2.26 -12.16
CA THR A 119 17.78 1.59 -11.86
C THR A 119 17.55 0.33 -11.03
N ASP A 120 16.72 0.42 -10.00
CA ASP A 120 16.37 -0.70 -9.13
C ASP A 120 15.61 -1.80 -9.90
N ALA A 121 14.70 -1.42 -10.80
CA ALA A 121 13.98 -2.35 -11.67
C ALA A 121 14.93 -3.09 -12.64
N THR A 122 15.94 -2.40 -13.15
CA THR A 122 16.97 -3.00 -14.02
C THR A 122 17.82 -4.00 -13.22
N ALA A 123 18.24 -3.64 -12.01
CA ALA A 123 18.99 -4.53 -11.13
C ALA A 123 18.19 -5.80 -10.78
N ALA A 124 16.91 -5.64 -10.44
CA ALA A 124 16.01 -6.76 -10.16
C ALA A 124 15.84 -7.70 -11.37
N THR A 125 15.73 -7.14 -12.58
CA THR A 125 15.66 -7.92 -13.83
C THR A 125 16.93 -8.74 -14.05
N ASN A 126 18.10 -8.14 -13.81
CA ASN A 126 19.37 -8.85 -13.93
C ASN A 126 19.49 -9.99 -12.91
N SER A 127 19.09 -9.76 -11.65
CA SER A 127 19.06 -10.82 -10.64
C SER A 127 18.11 -11.96 -11.02
N ALA A 128 16.95 -11.65 -11.59
CA ALA A 128 16.00 -12.65 -12.07
C ALA A 128 16.58 -13.49 -13.22
N ASN A 129 17.28 -12.85 -14.16
CA ASN A 129 17.95 -13.54 -15.27
C ASN A 129 19.06 -14.49 -14.76
N THR A 130 19.85 -14.06 -13.79
CA THR A 130 20.86 -14.92 -13.14
C THR A 130 20.20 -16.12 -12.45
N ALA A 131 19.11 -15.90 -11.71
CA ALA A 131 18.37 -16.97 -11.06
C ALA A 131 17.82 -17.99 -12.07
N ALA A 132 17.28 -17.52 -13.20
CA ALA A 132 16.81 -18.39 -14.28
C ALA A 132 17.94 -19.22 -14.91
N SER A 133 19.11 -18.61 -15.15
CA SER A 133 20.28 -19.33 -15.65
C SER A 133 20.72 -20.42 -14.68
N ASN A 134 20.79 -20.13 -13.38
CA ASN A 134 21.14 -21.10 -12.35
C ASN A 134 20.14 -22.25 -12.28
N ALA A 135 18.84 -21.96 -12.42
CA ALA A 135 17.80 -22.98 -12.47
C ALA A 135 17.96 -23.91 -13.68
N ASN A 136 18.32 -23.37 -14.85
CA ASN A 136 18.60 -24.20 -16.03
C ASN A 136 19.83 -25.09 -15.81
N THR A 137 20.92 -24.57 -15.26
CA THR A 137 22.10 -25.39 -14.92
C THR A 137 21.76 -26.51 -13.93
N ALA A 138 20.92 -26.22 -12.93
CA ALA A 138 20.45 -27.24 -11.99
C ALA A 138 19.59 -28.31 -12.68
N ALA A 139 18.73 -27.91 -13.63
CA ALA A 139 17.91 -28.84 -14.41
C ALA A 139 18.78 -29.74 -15.32
N ASP A 140 19.79 -29.18 -15.99
CA ASP A 140 20.74 -29.95 -16.81
C ASP A 140 21.50 -30.97 -15.96
N THR A 141 21.92 -30.57 -14.75
CA THR A 141 22.59 -31.45 -13.80
C THR A 141 21.66 -32.59 -13.37
N ALA A 142 20.41 -32.29 -13.05
CA ALA A 142 19.41 -33.30 -12.68
C ALA A 142 19.14 -34.29 -13.82
N ASN A 143 19.06 -33.81 -15.07
CA ASN A 143 18.91 -34.66 -16.25
C ASN A 143 20.13 -35.58 -16.43
N ALA A 144 21.34 -35.07 -16.25
CA ALA A 144 22.56 -35.88 -16.31
C ALA A 144 22.56 -36.98 -15.23
N SER A 145 22.13 -36.65 -14.01
CA SER A 145 21.98 -37.65 -12.94
C SER A 145 20.92 -38.72 -13.25
N ALA A 146 19.81 -38.35 -13.91
CA ALA A 146 18.79 -39.30 -14.32
C ALA A 146 19.33 -40.31 -15.36
N VAL A 147 20.10 -39.84 -16.35
CA VAL A 147 20.75 -40.70 -17.34
C VAL A 147 21.70 -41.70 -16.69
N LEU A 148 22.51 -41.26 -15.72
CA LEU A 148 23.40 -42.14 -14.97
C LEU A 148 22.65 -43.18 -14.14
N ALA A 149 21.48 -42.83 -13.59
CA ALA A 149 20.63 -43.76 -12.86
C ALA A 149 20.03 -44.83 -13.79
N ASP A 150 19.62 -44.45 -15.00
CA ASP A 150 19.14 -45.39 -16.01
C ASP A 150 20.24 -46.35 -16.47
N GLU A 151 21.47 -45.84 -16.67
CA GLU A 151 22.64 -46.66 -17.00
C GLU A 151 22.98 -47.65 -15.87
N ALA A 152 22.99 -47.18 -14.62
CA ALA A 152 23.21 -48.03 -13.45
C ALA A 152 22.15 -49.14 -13.35
N THR A 153 20.88 -48.82 -13.65
CA THR A 153 19.79 -49.79 -13.68
C THR A 153 19.98 -50.84 -14.78
N SER A 154 20.38 -50.41 -15.98
CA SER A 154 20.70 -51.31 -17.09
C SER A 154 21.85 -52.27 -16.75
N ASN A 155 22.90 -51.74 -16.11
CA ASN A 155 24.05 -52.54 -15.67
C ASN A 155 23.64 -53.56 -14.58
N ALA A 156 22.79 -53.17 -13.64
CA ALA A 156 22.25 -54.07 -12.62
C ALA A 156 21.39 -55.20 -13.23
N ASN A 157 20.56 -54.89 -14.23
CA ASN A 157 19.78 -55.89 -14.96
C ASN A 157 20.69 -56.87 -15.72
N THR A 158 21.74 -56.35 -16.36
CA THR A 158 22.74 -57.18 -17.05
C THR A 158 23.46 -58.11 -16.07
N ALA A 159 23.91 -57.60 -14.92
CA ALA A 159 24.54 -58.40 -13.89
C ALA A 159 23.60 -59.50 -13.33
N THR A 160 22.31 -59.17 -13.18
CA THR A 160 21.28 -60.12 -12.75
C THR A 160 21.10 -61.24 -13.77
N ALA A 161 21.06 -60.92 -15.08
CA ALA A 161 20.97 -61.91 -16.13
C ALA A 161 22.18 -62.86 -16.13
N SER A 162 23.40 -62.32 -16.03
CA SER A 162 24.62 -63.12 -15.92
C SER A 162 24.62 -64.05 -14.70
N ALA A 163 24.04 -63.62 -13.57
CA ALA A 163 23.93 -64.45 -12.38
C ALA A 163 22.91 -65.60 -12.55
N VAL A 164 21.82 -65.36 -13.29
CA VAL A 164 20.86 -66.41 -13.66
C VAL A 164 21.53 -67.44 -14.57
N ASP A 165 22.27 -67.00 -15.58
CA ASP A 165 23.01 -67.89 -16.48
C ASP A 165 24.03 -68.75 -15.71
N ALA A 166 24.80 -68.12 -14.82
CA ALA A 166 25.77 -68.83 -13.98
C ALA A 166 25.10 -69.87 -13.05
N THR A 167 23.89 -69.59 -12.57
CA THR A 167 23.10 -70.54 -11.77
C THR A 167 22.66 -71.73 -12.62
N ALA A 168 22.19 -71.49 -13.84
CA ALA A 168 21.78 -72.55 -14.77
C ALA A 168 22.97 -73.44 -15.18
N ASP A 169 24.15 -72.85 -15.39
CA ASP A 169 25.40 -73.58 -15.64
C ASP A 169 25.78 -74.46 -14.45
N ALA A 170 25.67 -73.94 -13.22
CA ALA A 170 25.93 -74.69 -12.00
C ALA A 170 24.95 -75.85 -11.79
N GLU A 171 23.67 -75.66 -12.07
CA GLU A 171 22.65 -76.71 -12.05
C GLU A 171 22.97 -77.80 -13.08
N SER A 172 23.40 -77.41 -14.28
CA SER A 172 23.79 -78.33 -15.35
C SER A 172 25.03 -79.16 -14.96
N ALA A 173 26.03 -78.51 -14.35
CA ALA A 173 27.22 -79.18 -13.83
C ALA A 173 26.89 -80.15 -12.69
N THR A 174 25.97 -79.77 -11.79
CA THR A 174 25.50 -80.62 -10.69
C THR A 174 24.82 -81.88 -11.23
N GLN A 175 23.90 -81.73 -12.19
CA GLN A 175 23.24 -82.86 -12.85
C GLN A 175 24.25 -83.80 -13.53
N ALA A 176 25.28 -83.24 -14.19
CA ALA A 176 26.35 -84.03 -14.78
C ALA A 176 27.16 -84.80 -13.72
N ALA A 177 27.50 -84.17 -12.60
CA ALA A 177 28.21 -84.80 -11.50
C ALA A 177 27.38 -85.92 -10.83
N GLU A 178 26.08 -85.71 -10.64
CA GLU A 178 25.16 -86.73 -10.14
C GLU A 178 25.05 -87.92 -11.11
N PHE A 179 25.00 -87.65 -12.41
CA PHE A 179 25.00 -88.70 -13.43
C PHE A 179 26.25 -89.56 -13.33
N VAL A 180 27.44 -88.95 -13.26
CA VAL A 180 28.72 -89.68 -13.13
C VAL A 180 28.74 -90.48 -11.84
N THR A 181 28.39 -89.86 -10.70
CA THR A 181 28.40 -90.51 -9.38
C THR A 181 27.47 -91.72 -9.33
N ASN A 182 26.29 -91.64 -9.93
CA ASN A 182 25.32 -92.73 -9.92
C ASN A 182 25.64 -93.84 -10.92
N ASN A 183 26.16 -93.49 -12.10
CA ASN A 183 26.39 -94.44 -13.20
C ASN A 183 27.80 -95.07 -13.15
N PHE A 184 28.85 -94.38 -12.71
CA PHE A 184 30.23 -94.89 -12.75
C PHE A 184 30.82 -95.17 -11.36
N LYS A 185 30.10 -95.94 -10.55
CA LYS A 185 30.58 -96.40 -9.24
C LYS A 185 30.93 -97.89 -9.24
N ARG A 186 31.99 -98.25 -8.52
CA ARG A 186 32.28 -99.66 -8.18
C ARG A 186 31.37 -100.07 -7.02
N VAL A 187 30.55 -101.10 -7.23
CA VAL A 187 29.51 -101.56 -6.29
C VAL A 187 29.97 -102.78 -5.47
N GLY A 188 31.26 -103.12 -5.55
CA GLY A 188 31.85 -104.26 -4.83
C GLY A 188 31.72 -105.58 -5.58
N GLU A 189 31.67 -106.71 -4.87
CA GLU A 189 31.40 -108.03 -5.47
C GLU A 189 29.94 -108.13 -5.94
N PHE A 190 29.71 -108.83 -7.05
CA PHE A 190 28.39 -109.01 -7.63
C PHE A 190 27.43 -109.71 -6.65
N SER A 191 26.21 -109.19 -6.57
CA SER A 191 25.08 -109.76 -5.84
C SER A 191 23.85 -109.76 -6.74
N ALA A 192 23.19 -110.92 -6.85
CA ALA A 192 22.00 -111.08 -7.68
C ALA A 192 20.80 -110.23 -7.22
N SER A 193 20.79 -109.73 -5.97
CA SER A 193 19.71 -108.92 -5.41
C SER A 193 19.89 -107.41 -5.60
N VAL A 194 21.03 -106.96 -6.14
CA VAL A 194 21.32 -105.53 -6.34
C VAL A 194 20.98 -105.16 -7.79
N THR A 195 20.36 -103.99 -7.96
CA THR A 195 20.15 -103.38 -9.28
C THR A 195 21.36 -102.53 -9.62
N TYR A 196 21.99 -102.83 -10.75
CA TYR A 196 23.18 -102.14 -11.23
C TYR A 196 22.79 -101.23 -12.38
N LEU A 197 23.09 -99.94 -12.28
CA LEU A 197 22.88 -98.98 -13.36
C LEU A 197 23.98 -99.12 -14.41
N ARG A 198 23.71 -98.64 -15.63
CA ARG A 198 24.71 -98.59 -16.71
C ARG A 198 25.99 -97.92 -16.21
N GLY A 199 27.15 -98.54 -16.48
CA GLY A 199 28.46 -98.05 -16.05
C GLY A 199 28.90 -98.52 -14.66
N ASN A 200 28.02 -99.12 -13.85
CA ASN A 200 28.38 -99.64 -12.53
C ASN A 200 29.35 -100.81 -12.69
N GLU A 201 30.38 -100.86 -11.86
CA GLU A 201 31.43 -101.88 -11.92
C GLU A 201 31.31 -102.85 -10.74
N VAL A 202 31.43 -104.14 -11.00
CA VAL A 202 31.41 -105.20 -9.99
C VAL A 202 32.59 -106.14 -10.16
N GLY A 203 33.07 -106.68 -9.04
CA GLY A 203 33.92 -107.88 -9.04
C GLY A 203 33.06 -109.13 -9.22
N TYR A 204 33.54 -110.10 -10.00
CA TYR A 204 32.94 -111.42 -10.08
C TYR A 204 34.01 -112.45 -10.48
N ASN A 205 34.25 -113.43 -9.60
CA ASN A 205 35.28 -114.46 -9.79
C ASN A 205 36.66 -113.87 -10.12
N GLY A 206 37.06 -112.80 -9.42
CA GLY A 206 38.37 -112.15 -9.57
C GLY A 206 38.55 -111.29 -10.82
N SER A 207 37.58 -111.26 -11.74
CA SER A 207 37.53 -110.33 -12.87
C SER A 207 36.61 -109.15 -12.54
N SER A 208 36.84 -107.98 -13.13
CA SER A 208 35.92 -106.85 -13.05
C SER A 208 35.03 -106.76 -14.28
N TYR A 209 33.75 -106.50 -14.06
CA TYR A 209 32.74 -106.34 -15.10
C TYR A 209 32.02 -105.01 -14.93
N VAL A 210 31.65 -104.39 -16.04
CA VAL A 210 30.86 -103.15 -16.07
C VAL A 210 29.48 -103.42 -16.67
N ALA A 211 28.43 -102.92 -16.03
CA ALA A 211 27.07 -103.04 -16.54
C ALA A 211 26.89 -102.20 -17.82
N LEU A 212 26.37 -102.79 -18.89
CA LEU A 212 26.11 -102.11 -20.16
C LEU A 212 24.75 -101.39 -20.19
N GLN A 213 23.83 -101.80 -19.32
CA GLN A 213 22.50 -101.25 -19.12
C GLN A 213 22.02 -101.59 -17.70
N GLU A 214 20.89 -101.04 -17.27
CA GLU A 214 20.30 -101.38 -15.98
C GLU A 214 19.99 -102.89 -15.90
N THR A 215 20.43 -103.54 -14.82
CA THR A 215 20.29 -105.00 -14.67
C THR A 215 20.19 -105.44 -13.22
N THR A 216 19.35 -106.44 -12.95
CA THR A 216 19.17 -107.08 -11.64
C THR A 216 19.15 -108.60 -11.84
N GLY A 217 19.92 -109.34 -11.05
CA GLY A 217 19.94 -110.81 -11.09
C GLY A 217 20.68 -111.47 -12.26
N ASN A 218 21.00 -110.75 -13.35
CA ASN A 218 21.77 -111.32 -14.46
C ASN A 218 23.27 -111.43 -14.13
N LEU A 219 23.86 -112.62 -14.31
CA LEU A 219 25.26 -112.87 -14.00
C LEU A 219 26.22 -111.99 -14.84
N PRO A 220 27.37 -111.55 -14.27
CA PRO A 220 28.37 -110.74 -14.98
C PRO A 220 28.97 -111.35 -16.26
N THR A 221 28.80 -112.66 -16.47
CA THR A 221 29.21 -113.34 -17.71
C THR A 221 28.21 -113.17 -18.87
N ASN A 222 27.02 -112.63 -18.62
CA ASN A 222 26.04 -112.36 -19.66
C ASN A 222 26.41 -111.07 -20.42
N THR A 223 26.94 -111.25 -21.63
CA THR A 223 27.48 -110.17 -22.46
C THR A 223 26.44 -109.16 -22.97
N THR A 224 25.14 -109.46 -22.84
CA THR A 224 24.08 -108.50 -23.12
C THR A 224 23.98 -107.43 -22.04
N PHE A 225 24.21 -107.81 -20.78
CA PHE A 225 24.06 -106.92 -19.63
C PHE A 225 25.39 -106.42 -19.07
N TRP A 226 26.49 -107.11 -19.38
CA TRP A 226 27.79 -106.87 -18.78
C TRP A 226 28.90 -106.91 -19.82
N ALA A 227 29.88 -106.03 -19.70
CA ALA A 227 31.14 -106.12 -20.41
C ALA A 227 32.26 -106.47 -19.44
N LEU A 228 33.15 -107.39 -19.84
CA LEU A 228 34.39 -107.65 -19.11
C LEU A 228 35.27 -106.40 -19.20
N ARG A 229 35.55 -105.78 -18.05
CA ARG A 229 36.37 -104.57 -17.96
C ARG A 229 37.83 -104.90 -17.69
N ALA A 230 38.07 -105.87 -16.80
CA ALA A 230 39.38 -106.41 -16.51
C ALA A 230 39.25 -107.92 -16.26
N GLN A 231 39.98 -108.72 -17.03
CA GLN A 231 40.08 -110.15 -16.75
C GLN A 231 41.00 -110.35 -15.56
N ARG A 232 40.66 -111.28 -14.66
CA ARG A 232 41.56 -111.66 -13.56
C ARG A 232 42.93 -112.02 -14.15
N GLY A 233 43.99 -111.36 -13.67
CA GLY A 233 45.36 -111.83 -13.88
C GLY A 233 45.56 -113.18 -13.18
N VAL A 234 46.66 -113.88 -13.46
CA VAL A 234 46.94 -115.20 -12.89
C VAL A 234 47.10 -115.15 -11.34
N ASP A 235 47.16 -113.94 -10.77
CA ASP A 235 47.45 -113.63 -9.36
C ASP A 235 47.06 -112.18 -8.93
N GLY A 236 46.27 -111.43 -9.72
CA GLY A 236 45.72 -110.12 -9.30
C GLY A 236 46.53 -108.86 -9.63
N THR A 237 47.57 -108.93 -10.46
CA THR A 237 48.50 -107.80 -10.76
C THR A 237 48.49 -107.37 -12.24
N GLY A 238 47.40 -106.75 -12.70
CA GLY A 238 47.16 -106.43 -14.13
C GLY A 238 48.32 -105.78 -14.92
N ALA A 239 48.55 -106.30 -16.14
CA ALA A 239 49.12 -105.75 -17.40
C ALA A 239 50.19 -104.63 -17.48
N VAL A 240 50.72 -104.02 -16.42
CA VAL A 240 51.77 -102.97 -16.54
C VAL A 240 53.02 -103.38 -15.75
N SER A 241 54.11 -103.68 -16.46
CA SER A 241 55.37 -104.12 -15.83
C SER A 241 56.20 -102.99 -15.22
N THR A 242 56.03 -101.73 -15.65
CA THR A 242 56.69 -100.54 -15.06
C THR A 242 56.02 -99.23 -15.51
N VAL A 243 56.05 -98.19 -14.68
CA VAL A 243 55.82 -96.78 -15.08
C VAL A 243 57.08 -95.98 -14.73
N ASN A 244 57.67 -95.27 -15.69
CA ASN A 244 58.94 -94.53 -15.54
C ASN A 244 60.12 -95.33 -14.92
N GLY A 245 60.18 -96.64 -15.16
CA GLY A 245 61.28 -97.50 -14.71
C GLY A 245 61.18 -97.99 -13.25
N LEU A 246 60.07 -97.71 -12.56
CA LEU A 246 59.78 -98.26 -11.24
C LEU A 246 58.73 -99.38 -11.33
N SER A 247 59.00 -100.46 -10.60
CA SER A 247 58.13 -101.64 -10.51
C SER A 247 57.11 -101.46 -9.38
N PRO A 248 55.89 -102.01 -9.50
CA PRO A 248 54.90 -101.96 -8.42
C PRO A 248 55.35 -102.73 -7.18
N ASP A 249 54.87 -102.34 -6.01
CA ASP A 249 55.06 -103.07 -4.76
C ASP A 249 54.20 -104.34 -4.67
N GLU A 250 54.31 -105.10 -3.58
CA GLU A 250 53.60 -106.36 -3.35
C GLU A 250 52.06 -106.23 -3.34
N SER A 251 51.54 -105.01 -3.26
CA SER A 251 50.10 -104.71 -3.33
C SER A 251 49.66 -104.16 -4.71
N GLY A 252 50.59 -104.02 -5.66
CA GLY A 252 50.31 -103.58 -7.02
C GLY A 252 50.29 -102.06 -7.21
N ASN A 253 50.78 -101.28 -6.23
CA ASN A 253 50.88 -99.83 -6.36
C ASN A 253 52.24 -99.43 -6.96
N VAL A 254 52.25 -98.47 -7.88
CA VAL A 254 53.48 -97.74 -8.26
C VAL A 254 53.34 -96.35 -7.65
N GLU A 255 54.13 -96.06 -6.63
CA GLU A 255 54.15 -94.74 -6.00
C GLU A 255 54.82 -93.75 -6.96
N VAL A 256 53.99 -93.06 -7.74
CA VAL A 256 54.41 -91.93 -8.57
C VAL A 256 54.19 -90.70 -7.71
N ASP A 257 55.29 -90.04 -7.34
CA ASP A 257 55.28 -88.83 -6.52
C ASP A 257 54.53 -87.70 -7.26
N THR A 258 53.23 -87.62 -7.03
CA THR A 258 52.40 -86.51 -7.47
C THR A 258 52.34 -85.53 -6.31
N VAL A 259 53.19 -84.51 -6.40
CA VAL A 259 53.13 -83.33 -5.54
C VAL A 259 51.71 -82.76 -5.62
N THR A 260 50.92 -83.03 -4.59
CA THR A 260 49.51 -82.62 -4.52
C THR A 260 49.28 -81.67 -3.35
N ASP A 261 50.27 -81.48 -2.49
CA ASP A 261 50.27 -80.50 -1.42
C ASP A 261 51.59 -79.69 -1.39
N TRP A 262 51.54 -78.47 -0.84
CA TRP A 262 52.74 -77.59 -0.77
C TRP A 262 53.90 -78.26 -0.01
N SER A 263 53.59 -79.17 0.91
CA SER A 263 54.53 -79.99 1.67
C SER A 263 55.39 -80.93 0.81
N ASP A 264 55.06 -81.14 -0.46
CA ASP A 264 55.66 -82.19 -1.28
C ASP A 264 56.70 -81.63 -2.29
N LEU A 265 56.73 -80.31 -2.49
CA LEU A 265 57.75 -79.64 -3.34
C LEU A 265 59.13 -79.67 -2.68
N THR A 266 60.15 -80.23 -3.32
CA THR A 266 61.56 -80.10 -2.88
C THR A 266 62.17 -78.79 -3.39
N GLY A 267 63.01 -78.12 -2.59
CA GLY A 267 63.58 -76.80 -2.93
C GLY A 267 62.66 -75.58 -2.64
N LYS A 268 61.56 -75.78 -1.90
CA LYS A 268 60.68 -74.68 -1.46
C LYS A 268 61.31 -73.83 -0.35
N PRO A 269 60.99 -72.52 -0.26
CA PRO A 269 61.44 -71.67 0.84
C PRO A 269 60.85 -72.19 2.16
N THR A 270 61.67 -72.65 3.09
CA THR A 270 61.23 -73.14 4.41
C THR A 270 60.75 -72.02 5.34
N GLU A 271 60.86 -70.76 4.90
CA GLU A 271 60.54 -69.57 5.67
C GLU A 271 59.15 -68.98 5.33
N PHE A 272 58.52 -69.41 4.22
CA PHE A 272 57.24 -68.86 3.74
C PHE A 272 56.24 -69.98 3.38
N THR A 273 55.51 -70.49 4.38
CA THR A 273 54.36 -71.38 4.16
C THR A 273 53.10 -70.57 3.78
N PRO A 274 52.31 -70.97 2.77
CA PRO A 274 51.08 -70.26 2.40
C PRO A 274 50.04 -70.39 3.52
N ALA A 275 49.77 -69.30 4.22
CA ALA A 275 48.69 -69.17 5.18
C ALA A 275 47.71 -68.09 4.70
N ALA A 276 46.42 -68.32 4.93
CA ALA A 276 45.42 -67.26 4.78
C ALA A 276 45.82 -66.08 5.67
N HIS A 277 45.97 -64.91 5.06
CA HIS A 277 46.29 -63.69 5.76
C HIS A 277 45.38 -62.56 5.28
N SER A 278 45.23 -61.55 6.12
CA SER A 278 44.57 -60.30 5.79
C SER A 278 45.62 -59.26 5.45
N HIS A 279 45.27 -58.33 4.58
CA HIS A 279 46.08 -57.14 4.32
C HIS A 279 45.50 -55.94 5.06
N GLU A 280 46.37 -55.16 5.69
CA GLU A 280 46.02 -53.80 6.11
C GLU A 280 46.05 -52.87 4.88
N ILE A 281 45.34 -51.74 4.92
CA ILE A 281 45.29 -50.79 3.78
C ILE A 281 46.69 -50.33 3.37
N SER A 282 47.63 -50.26 4.33
CA SER A 282 49.05 -49.94 4.10
C SER A 282 49.78 -50.93 3.19
N ASP A 283 49.27 -52.15 3.05
CA ASP A 283 49.90 -53.21 2.25
C ASP A 283 49.69 -53.01 0.75
N VAL A 284 48.74 -52.15 0.37
CA VAL A 284 48.46 -51.80 -1.02
C VAL A 284 48.97 -50.39 -1.30
N ASN A 285 50.14 -50.30 -1.94
CA ASN A 285 50.80 -49.04 -2.22
C ASN A 285 49.88 -48.07 -2.98
N GLY A 286 49.66 -46.88 -2.43
CA GLY A 286 48.82 -45.83 -3.01
C GLY A 286 47.32 -45.93 -2.70
N LEU A 287 46.83 -47.01 -2.08
CA LEU A 287 45.40 -47.17 -1.79
C LEU A 287 44.88 -46.12 -0.78
N GLN A 288 45.65 -45.82 0.28
CA GLN A 288 45.28 -44.79 1.25
C GLN A 288 45.14 -43.42 0.57
N SER A 289 46.09 -43.05 -0.30
CA SER A 289 46.04 -41.81 -1.05
C SER A 289 44.84 -41.74 -2.01
N GLU A 290 44.51 -42.82 -2.70
CA GLU A 290 43.36 -42.86 -3.61
C GLU A 290 42.04 -42.73 -2.82
N LEU A 291 41.91 -43.43 -1.68
CA LEU A 291 40.72 -43.32 -0.81
C LEU A 291 40.58 -41.91 -0.23
N ASP A 292 41.66 -41.33 0.30
CA ASP A 292 41.68 -39.96 0.82
C ASP A 292 41.39 -38.94 -0.29
N SER A 293 41.69 -39.26 -1.57
CA SER A 293 41.35 -38.41 -2.72
C SER A 293 39.88 -38.47 -3.13
N LYS A 294 39.15 -39.56 -2.79
CA LYS A 294 37.69 -39.67 -3.04
C LYS A 294 36.87 -38.97 -1.96
N GLY A 295 37.44 -38.78 -0.78
CA GLY A 295 36.84 -38.04 0.33
C GLY A 295 37.70 -38.20 1.58
N SER A 296 38.36 -37.13 1.98
CA SER A 296 39.24 -37.11 3.15
C SER A 296 38.44 -36.91 4.44
N GLN A 297 39.05 -37.19 5.58
CA GLN A 297 38.49 -36.84 6.89
C GLN A 297 38.24 -35.31 7.02
N ALA A 298 38.98 -34.50 6.26
CA ALA A 298 38.77 -33.05 6.19
C ALA A 298 37.51 -32.67 5.39
N ASP A 299 37.15 -33.42 4.35
CA ASP A 299 35.90 -33.20 3.61
C ASP A 299 34.68 -33.54 4.50
N ILE A 300 34.78 -34.62 5.27
CA ILE A 300 33.77 -34.99 6.27
C ILE A 300 33.66 -33.91 7.36
N ALA A 301 34.78 -33.43 7.88
CA ALA A 301 34.79 -32.35 8.87
C ALA A 301 34.18 -31.05 8.29
N THR A 302 34.44 -30.74 7.02
CA THR A 302 33.86 -29.58 6.33
C THR A 302 32.35 -29.72 6.17
N LEU A 303 31.85 -30.91 5.80
CA LEU A 303 30.41 -31.18 5.72
C LEU A 303 29.73 -31.11 7.09
N GLN A 304 30.40 -31.59 8.14
CA GLN A 304 29.93 -31.49 9.52
C GLN A 304 29.90 -30.03 10.00
N GLU A 305 30.91 -29.23 9.67
CA GLU A 305 30.97 -27.81 9.97
C GLU A 305 29.89 -27.03 9.20
N PHE A 306 29.69 -27.34 7.92
CA PHE A 306 28.61 -26.75 7.12
C PHE A 306 27.22 -27.07 7.72
N ALA A 307 26.97 -28.32 8.08
CA ALA A 307 25.71 -28.74 8.69
C ALA A 307 25.45 -28.11 10.07
N THR A 308 26.50 -27.84 10.85
CA THR A 308 26.38 -27.21 12.18
C THR A 308 26.31 -25.68 12.13
N THR A 309 26.91 -25.05 11.12
CA THR A 309 26.90 -23.59 10.94
C THR A 309 25.69 -23.09 10.13
N HIS A 310 25.01 -23.97 9.39
CA HIS A 310 23.79 -23.67 8.63
C HIS A 310 22.60 -24.55 9.04
N PRO A 311 22.22 -24.59 10.33
CA PRO A 311 21.10 -25.39 10.77
C PRO A 311 19.79 -24.84 10.16
N ALA A 312 18.90 -25.73 9.75
CA ALA A 312 17.57 -25.40 9.24
C ALA A 312 16.63 -24.97 10.39
N GLU A 313 16.97 -23.87 11.06
CA GLU A 313 16.15 -23.28 12.11
C GLU A 313 15.19 -22.24 11.53
N ASP A 314 13.99 -22.16 12.10
CA ASP A 314 13.01 -21.13 11.78
C ASP A 314 13.52 -19.74 12.20
N ALA A 315 13.18 -18.72 11.42
CA ALA A 315 13.50 -17.36 11.82
C ALA A 315 12.66 -16.91 13.02
N THR A 316 13.25 -16.02 13.82
CA THR A 316 12.57 -15.34 14.93
C THR A 316 12.77 -13.84 14.79
N LEU A 317 12.12 -13.06 15.65
CA LEU A 317 12.30 -11.60 15.67
C LEU A 317 13.73 -11.15 16.03
N THR A 318 14.54 -12.03 16.62
CA THR A 318 15.91 -11.71 17.09
C THR A 318 17.00 -12.58 16.47
N LYS A 319 16.66 -13.65 15.73
CA LYS A 319 17.59 -14.57 15.08
C LYS A 319 17.13 -14.84 13.65
N LYS A 320 18.05 -14.69 12.68
CA LYS A 320 17.80 -15.04 11.27
C LYS A 320 17.62 -16.56 11.13
N GLY A 321 16.73 -16.98 10.23
CA GLY A 321 16.43 -18.38 9.93
C GLY A 321 15.56 -18.52 8.67
N HIS A 322 14.96 -19.69 8.47
CA HIS A 322 14.04 -19.94 7.35
C HIS A 322 12.61 -19.48 7.68
N VAL A 323 11.89 -18.95 6.70
CA VAL A 323 10.48 -18.54 6.84
C VAL A 323 9.73 -18.91 5.57
N GLN A 324 8.55 -19.48 5.70
CA GLN A 324 7.65 -19.66 4.57
C GLN A 324 6.90 -18.37 4.27
N LEU A 325 6.76 -18.04 2.99
CA LEU A 325 6.15 -16.78 2.55
C LEU A 325 4.68 -16.97 2.17
N SER A 326 3.84 -16.00 2.53
CA SER A 326 2.42 -15.95 2.13
C SER A 326 2.10 -14.63 1.42
N SER A 327 1.33 -14.73 0.33
CA SER A 327 0.82 -13.56 -0.39
C SER A 327 -0.61 -13.17 0.01
N SER A 328 -1.16 -13.77 1.05
CA SER A 328 -2.48 -13.41 1.58
C SER A 328 -2.39 -12.11 2.40
N VAL A 329 -3.31 -11.17 2.14
CA VAL A 329 -3.45 -9.91 2.92
C VAL A 329 -4.40 -10.05 4.12
N THR A 330 -4.95 -11.24 4.34
CA THR A 330 -5.87 -11.56 5.45
C THR A 330 -5.37 -12.76 6.27
N SER A 331 -4.10 -13.14 6.11
CA SER A 331 -3.49 -14.24 6.88
C SER A 331 -3.46 -13.90 8.37
N THR A 332 -3.84 -14.87 9.20
CA THR A 332 -3.67 -14.81 10.67
C THR A 332 -2.49 -15.65 11.15
N SER A 333 -1.69 -16.21 10.23
CA SER A 333 -0.53 -17.03 10.59
C SER A 333 0.60 -16.17 11.16
N GLU A 334 1.13 -16.61 12.31
CA GLU A 334 2.32 -16.03 12.94
C GLU A 334 3.61 -16.74 12.51
N THR A 335 3.51 -17.81 11.71
CA THR A 335 4.64 -18.63 11.24
C THR A 335 5.03 -18.35 9.79
N LEU A 336 4.28 -17.49 9.09
CA LEU A 336 4.52 -17.12 7.69
C LEU A 336 4.83 -15.63 7.57
N ALA A 337 5.84 -15.26 6.80
CA ALA A 337 6.11 -13.87 6.49
C ALA A 337 5.31 -13.39 5.26
N ALA A 338 4.90 -12.12 5.27
CA ALA A 338 4.21 -11.50 4.15
C ALA A 338 5.16 -11.31 2.95
N THR A 339 4.70 -11.60 1.74
CA THR A 339 5.44 -11.24 0.53
C THR A 339 5.32 -9.74 0.22
N PRO A 340 6.25 -9.15 -0.56
CA PRO A 340 6.09 -7.80 -1.10
C PRO A 340 4.77 -7.59 -1.84
N LYS A 341 4.25 -8.65 -2.49
CA LYS A 341 2.92 -8.63 -3.14
C LYS A 341 1.79 -8.40 -2.14
N ALA A 342 1.78 -9.11 -1.01
CA ALA A 342 0.77 -8.89 0.04
C ALA A 342 0.85 -7.46 0.59
N VAL A 343 2.05 -6.98 0.91
CA VAL A 343 2.25 -5.62 1.43
C VAL A 343 1.78 -4.57 0.41
N LYS A 344 2.13 -4.74 -0.87
CA LYS A 344 1.66 -3.85 -1.93
C LYS A 344 0.13 -3.85 -2.04
N THR A 345 -0.50 -5.02 -2.06
CA THR A 345 -1.96 -5.11 -2.13
C THR A 345 -2.64 -4.42 -0.93
N ALA A 346 -2.07 -4.53 0.27
CA ALA A 346 -2.58 -3.81 1.44
C ALA A 346 -2.40 -2.29 1.30
N MET A 347 -1.25 -1.83 0.79
CA MET A 347 -0.97 -0.41 0.55
C MET A 347 -1.90 0.17 -0.52
N ASP A 348 -2.06 -0.51 -1.66
CA ASP A 348 -2.97 -0.09 -2.74
C ASP A 348 -4.42 0.06 -2.21
N ARG A 349 -4.85 -0.83 -1.31
CA ARG A 349 -6.17 -0.76 -0.67
C ARG A 349 -6.29 0.43 0.28
N ALA A 350 -5.23 0.77 1.00
CA ALA A 350 -5.17 1.93 1.89
C ALA A 350 -5.22 3.23 1.08
N ASP A 351 -4.42 3.35 0.03
CA ASP A 351 -4.42 4.53 -0.87
C ASP A 351 -5.79 4.73 -1.52
N ALA A 352 -6.44 3.65 -1.97
CA ALA A 352 -7.80 3.71 -2.50
C ALA A 352 -8.83 4.21 -1.45
N ALA A 353 -8.64 3.86 -0.17
CA ALA A 353 -9.50 4.35 0.91
C ALA A 353 -9.26 5.85 1.20
N PHE A 354 -8.01 6.30 1.20
CA PHE A 354 -7.66 7.72 1.33
C PHE A 354 -8.25 8.55 0.19
N GLN A 355 -8.12 8.07 -1.06
CA GLN A 355 -8.70 8.73 -2.21
C GLN A 355 -10.23 8.80 -2.10
N SER A 356 -10.89 7.69 -1.75
CA SER A 356 -12.35 7.66 -1.56
C SER A 356 -12.83 8.64 -0.49
N ALA A 357 -12.09 8.79 0.62
CA ALA A 357 -12.40 9.76 1.65
C ALA A 357 -12.20 11.22 1.17
N SER A 358 -11.16 11.47 0.38
CA SER A 358 -10.89 12.78 -0.24
C SER A 358 -11.98 13.17 -1.25
N ASP A 359 -12.38 12.23 -2.11
CA ASP A 359 -13.46 12.41 -3.08
C ASP A 359 -14.78 12.69 -2.37
N GLY A 360 -15.10 11.90 -1.33
CA GLY A 360 -16.28 12.12 -0.49
C GLY A 360 -16.28 13.49 0.17
N LYS A 361 -15.14 13.94 0.70
CA LYS A 361 -14.99 15.27 1.29
C LYS A 361 -15.22 16.37 0.26
N THR A 362 -14.68 16.22 -0.94
CA THR A 362 -14.87 17.15 -2.07
C THR A 362 -16.35 17.25 -2.46
N ALA A 363 -17.04 16.12 -2.54
CA ALA A 363 -18.47 16.07 -2.86
C ALA A 363 -19.31 16.75 -1.77
N VAL A 364 -19.03 16.48 -0.49
CA VAL A 364 -19.71 17.11 0.64
C VAL A 364 -19.46 18.62 0.65
N ALA A 365 -18.21 19.06 0.52
CA ALA A 365 -17.88 20.49 0.47
C ALA A 365 -18.59 21.21 -0.67
N SER A 366 -18.62 20.61 -1.87
CA SER A 366 -19.36 21.15 -3.03
C SER A 366 -20.85 21.29 -2.73
N ALA A 367 -21.46 20.28 -2.11
CA ALA A 367 -22.88 20.31 -1.76
C ALA A 367 -23.20 21.39 -0.71
N VAL A 368 -22.34 21.57 0.30
CA VAL A 368 -22.48 22.61 1.33
C VAL A 368 -22.36 24.00 0.70
N THR A 369 -21.36 24.21 -0.16
CA THR A 369 -21.20 25.45 -0.93
C THR A 369 -22.40 25.74 -1.82
N ALA A 370 -22.97 24.73 -2.50
CA ALA A 370 -24.19 24.89 -3.29
C ALA A 370 -25.43 25.28 -2.46
N LYS A 371 -25.40 25.08 -1.13
CA LYS A 371 -26.43 25.54 -0.18
C LYS A 371 -26.13 26.91 0.44
N GLY A 372 -25.09 27.61 -0.05
CA GLY A 372 -24.77 28.98 0.34
C GLY A 372 -23.78 29.11 1.51
N VAL A 373 -23.16 28.01 1.96
CA VAL A 373 -22.13 28.04 3.01
C VAL A 373 -20.77 27.69 2.41
N ALA A 374 -19.80 28.61 2.45
CA ALA A 374 -18.49 28.38 1.84
C ALA A 374 -17.71 27.23 2.51
N ALA A 375 -17.55 26.11 1.80
CA ALA A 375 -16.80 24.94 2.23
C ALA A 375 -15.69 24.57 1.22
N SER A 376 -14.62 23.95 1.72
CA SER A 376 -13.43 23.56 0.95
C SER A 376 -13.14 22.06 1.08
N PRO A 377 -12.63 21.38 0.04
CA PRO A 377 -12.10 20.02 0.13
C PRO A 377 -10.93 19.87 1.13
N THR A 378 -10.26 20.96 1.50
CA THR A 378 -9.18 20.94 2.50
C THR A 378 -9.67 21.08 3.93
N ASP A 379 -10.96 21.39 4.15
CA ASP A 379 -11.54 21.51 5.50
C ASP A 379 -11.44 20.17 6.24
N THR A 380 -11.21 20.19 7.55
CA THR A 380 -11.28 18.97 8.36
C THR A 380 -12.72 18.45 8.44
N PHE A 381 -12.93 17.16 8.73
CA PHE A 381 -14.29 16.62 8.93
C PHE A 381 -15.08 17.39 10.02
N PRO A 382 -14.49 17.75 11.18
CA PRO A 382 -15.14 18.63 12.15
C PRO A 382 -15.53 20.01 11.58
N THR A 383 -14.65 20.64 10.80
CA THR A 383 -14.94 21.93 10.17
C THR A 383 -16.12 21.83 9.21
N LEU A 384 -16.17 20.79 8.36
CA LEU A 384 -17.30 20.56 7.46
C LEU A 384 -18.60 20.29 8.22
N ALA A 385 -18.56 19.55 9.32
CA ALA A 385 -19.74 19.31 10.15
C ALA A 385 -20.32 20.62 10.70
N THR A 386 -19.47 21.53 11.19
CA THR A 386 -19.91 22.87 11.62
C THR A 386 -20.54 23.65 10.47
N LYS A 387 -19.93 23.63 9.28
CA LYS A 387 -20.45 24.32 8.09
C LYS A 387 -21.78 23.74 7.62
N ILE A 388 -21.98 22.43 7.71
CA ILE A 388 -23.29 21.80 7.43
C ILE A 388 -24.37 22.38 8.36
N GLY A 389 -24.05 22.63 9.63
CA GLY A 389 -24.97 23.26 10.58
C GLY A 389 -25.33 24.72 10.27
N GLN A 390 -24.55 25.39 9.41
CA GLN A 390 -24.81 26.77 8.97
C GLN A 390 -25.73 26.83 7.74
N ILE A 391 -26.05 25.69 7.11
CA ILE A 391 -26.93 25.65 5.95
C ILE A 391 -28.32 26.16 6.34
N SER A 392 -28.77 27.24 5.67
CA SER A 392 -30.13 27.73 5.80
C SER A 392 -31.09 26.79 5.07
N THR A 393 -31.98 26.11 5.80
CA THR A 393 -32.94 25.15 5.23
C THR A 393 -34.14 25.82 4.54
N GLY A 394 -34.18 27.16 4.48
CA GLY A 394 -35.27 27.92 3.85
C GLY A 394 -36.54 27.96 4.71
N LYS A 395 -36.73 29.12 5.35
CA LYS A 395 -37.97 29.64 5.97
C LYS A 395 -38.60 28.82 7.10
N GLY A 396 -38.60 29.43 8.28
CA GLY A 396 -39.24 28.86 9.46
C GLY A 396 -40.74 28.66 9.24
N TRP A 397 -41.22 27.47 9.62
CA TRP A 397 -42.64 27.25 9.88
C TRP A 397 -42.79 26.77 11.31
N ALA A 398 -43.90 27.12 11.94
CA ALA A 398 -44.24 26.68 13.28
C ALA A 398 -45.76 26.48 13.35
N SER A 399 -46.21 25.50 14.11
CA SER A 399 -47.63 25.32 14.40
C SER A 399 -47.82 25.03 15.87
N GLY A 400 -49.04 25.25 16.36
CA GLY A 400 -49.35 24.99 17.74
C GLY A 400 -50.81 25.25 18.06
N THR A 401 -51.13 25.13 19.34
CA THR A 401 -52.45 25.43 19.88
C THR A 401 -52.30 26.43 21.01
N THR A 402 -53.05 27.52 20.97
CA THR A 402 -52.99 28.57 22.00
C THR A 402 -54.38 29.02 22.37
N SER A 403 -54.64 29.09 23.67
CA SER A 403 -55.86 29.64 24.24
C SER A 403 -55.67 31.11 24.59
N PHE A 404 -56.68 31.93 24.37
CA PHE A 404 -56.69 33.30 24.86
C PHE A 404 -57.96 33.61 25.64
N THR A 405 -57.87 34.65 26.47
CA THR A 405 -59.00 35.22 27.21
C THR A 405 -58.84 36.74 27.17
N GLY A 406 -59.84 37.46 26.66
CA GLY A 406 -59.80 38.91 26.53
C GLY A 406 -59.67 39.37 25.08
N TYR A 407 -58.76 40.30 24.80
CA TYR A 407 -58.71 41.05 23.54
C TYR A 407 -57.50 40.71 22.65
N SER A 408 -56.63 39.79 23.04
CA SER A 408 -55.42 39.49 22.28
C SER A 408 -55.04 38.01 22.34
N LEU A 409 -54.74 37.44 21.18
CA LEU A 409 -54.05 36.16 21.06
C LEU A 409 -52.56 36.46 20.97
N ILE A 410 -51.77 35.90 21.90
CA ILE A 410 -50.33 36.07 21.96
C ILE A 410 -49.68 34.72 21.71
N ILE A 411 -48.91 34.61 20.63
CA ILE A 411 -48.10 33.44 20.32
C ILE A 411 -46.65 33.76 20.66
N THR A 412 -46.15 33.14 21.72
CA THR A 412 -44.78 33.33 22.22
C THR A 412 -43.86 32.22 21.71
N GLY A 413 -42.55 32.45 21.73
CA GLY A 413 -41.55 31.41 21.42
C GLY A 413 -41.41 31.06 19.93
N LEU A 414 -41.89 31.90 19.01
CA LEU A 414 -41.63 31.73 17.58
C LEU A 414 -40.18 32.12 17.25
N PRO A 415 -39.38 31.25 16.61
CA PRO A 415 -37.96 31.52 16.33
C PRO A 415 -37.73 32.46 15.13
N PHE A 416 -38.80 32.96 14.50
CA PHE A 416 -38.79 33.83 13.33
C PHE A 416 -40.02 34.73 13.33
N THR A 417 -39.96 35.86 12.61
CA THR A 417 -41.11 36.74 12.37
C THR A 417 -41.93 36.22 11.17
N PRO A 418 -43.14 35.67 11.36
CA PRO A 418 -43.90 35.07 10.27
C PRO A 418 -44.41 36.12 9.28
N LYS A 419 -44.29 35.85 7.97
CA LYS A 419 -44.90 36.67 6.91
C LYS A 419 -46.34 36.32 6.64
N THR A 420 -46.74 35.08 6.95
CA THR A 420 -48.10 34.57 6.86
C THR A 420 -48.45 33.82 8.13
N PHE A 421 -49.63 34.08 8.67
CA PHE A 421 -50.16 33.39 9.83
C PHE A 421 -51.59 32.92 9.55
N LEU A 422 -51.88 31.69 9.95
CA LEU A 422 -53.16 31.00 9.81
C LEU A 422 -53.58 30.53 11.21
N ALA A 423 -54.80 30.86 11.65
CA ALA A 423 -55.37 30.28 12.85
C ALA A 423 -56.84 29.90 12.67
N GLN A 424 -57.23 28.80 13.30
CA GLN A 424 -58.56 28.23 13.27
C GLN A 424 -59.00 27.83 14.68
N THR A 425 -60.23 28.20 15.04
CA THR A 425 -60.87 27.78 16.31
C THR A 425 -60.99 26.26 16.42
N VAL A 426 -60.65 25.69 17.58
CA VAL A 426 -61.02 24.29 17.90
C VAL A 426 -62.46 24.27 18.42
N SER A 427 -63.34 23.55 17.74
CA SER A 427 -64.80 23.51 17.99
C SER A 427 -65.16 23.13 19.42
N GLY A 428 -65.91 24.00 20.10
CA GLY A 428 -66.55 23.72 21.39
C GLY A 428 -67.67 24.71 21.72
N GLY A 429 -68.84 24.55 21.07
CA GLY A 429 -70.12 25.17 21.46
C GLY A 429 -70.45 26.52 20.78
N ASN A 430 -71.60 26.57 20.09
CA ASN A 430 -72.37 27.72 19.55
C ASN A 430 -71.65 28.96 18.97
N HIS A 431 -70.35 28.93 18.75
CA HIS A 431 -69.56 30.06 18.25
C HIS A 431 -69.04 29.75 16.84
N ILE A 432 -69.22 30.74 15.97
CA ILE A 432 -68.89 30.71 14.54
C ILE A 432 -67.38 30.45 14.37
N ALA A 433 -66.99 29.57 13.45
CA ALA A 433 -65.57 29.28 13.20
C ALA A 433 -64.85 30.57 12.76
N HIS A 434 -63.95 31.09 13.60
CA HIS A 434 -63.11 32.23 13.25
C HIS A 434 -61.83 31.72 12.60
N PHE A 435 -61.65 32.11 11.33
CA PHE A 435 -60.37 32.00 10.65
C PHE A 435 -59.64 33.33 10.80
N VAL A 436 -58.34 33.29 11.10
CA VAL A 436 -57.48 34.47 11.11
C VAL A 436 -56.34 34.22 10.15
N MET A 437 -56.29 35.01 9.08
CA MET A 437 -55.19 35.07 8.13
C MET A 437 -54.59 36.44 8.22
N ALA A 438 -53.31 36.51 8.59
CA ALA A 438 -52.60 37.78 8.67
C ALA A 438 -51.29 37.68 7.90
N SER A 439 -51.02 38.73 7.11
CA SER A 439 -49.70 38.95 6.53
C SER A 439 -49.13 40.23 7.09
N ILE A 440 -47.91 40.16 7.62
CA ILE A 440 -47.20 41.32 8.20
C ILE A 440 -46.68 42.29 7.11
N ALA A 441 -46.76 41.92 5.81
CA ALA A 441 -46.16 42.66 4.70
C ALA A 441 -47.11 43.17 3.59
N LEU A 442 -48.44 43.05 3.72
CA LEU A 442 -49.37 43.64 2.74
C LEU A 442 -49.88 45.02 3.22
N PRO A 443 -49.97 46.04 2.34
CA PRO A 443 -50.48 47.38 2.70
C PRO A 443 -51.99 47.43 3.02
N ALA A 444 -52.67 46.30 3.13
CA ALA A 444 -54.03 46.21 3.67
C ALA A 444 -54.26 44.84 4.34
N PRO A 445 -54.90 44.78 5.54
CA PRO A 445 -55.26 43.51 6.16
C PRO A 445 -56.26 42.76 5.28
N LEU A 446 -55.99 41.48 5.00
CA LEU A 446 -56.91 40.57 4.31
C LEU A 446 -58.18 40.42 5.17
N ARG A 447 -59.33 40.85 4.62
CA ARG A 447 -60.63 40.82 5.30
C ARG A 447 -61.15 39.38 5.40
N ILE A 448 -61.52 38.95 6.61
CA ILE A 448 -62.22 37.68 6.83
C ILE A 448 -63.65 37.99 7.22
N GLY A 449 -64.59 37.49 6.42
CA GLY A 449 -66.02 37.58 6.67
C GLY A 449 -66.57 36.25 7.20
N ALA A 450 -67.33 36.31 8.31
CA ALA A 450 -68.38 35.36 8.61
C ALA A 450 -69.60 36.14 9.15
N GLY A 451 -70.79 35.75 8.68
CA GLY A 451 -72.12 36.35 8.86
C GLY A 451 -72.37 37.39 9.96
N ASN A 452 -72.93 38.53 9.53
CA ASN A 452 -73.78 39.48 10.27
C ASN A 452 -73.20 40.27 11.48
N SER A 453 -71.95 40.74 11.42
CA SER A 453 -71.53 41.89 12.24
C SER A 453 -70.45 42.73 11.53
N PRO A 454 -70.47 44.07 11.60
CA PRO A 454 -69.65 44.92 10.76
C PRO A 454 -68.15 44.84 11.15
N TYR A 455 -67.36 44.36 10.20
CA TYR A 455 -66.00 44.82 9.88
C TYR A 455 -65.06 45.18 11.05
N TYR A 456 -64.47 44.17 11.67
CA TYR A 456 -63.25 44.37 12.46
C TYR A 456 -62.04 43.80 11.70
N SER A 457 -61.07 44.66 11.39
CA SER A 457 -59.77 44.25 10.87
C SER A 457 -58.86 43.96 12.07
N PRO A 458 -58.48 42.70 12.35
CA PRO A 458 -57.54 42.41 13.41
C PRO A 458 -56.21 43.11 13.10
N THR A 459 -55.68 43.87 14.07
CA THR A 459 -54.32 44.39 13.98
C THR A 459 -53.36 43.29 14.40
N VAL A 460 -52.33 43.08 13.58
CA VAL A 460 -51.27 42.10 13.83
C VAL A 460 -49.98 42.85 14.02
N THR A 461 -49.37 42.66 15.18
CA THR A 461 -48.12 43.30 15.56
C THR A 461 -47.15 42.26 16.07
N TRP A 462 -45.87 42.42 15.73
CA TRP A 462 -44.78 41.68 16.34
C TRP A 462 -44.15 42.55 17.42
N ASN A 463 -44.06 42.05 18.65
CA ASN A 463 -43.39 42.73 19.75
C ASN A 463 -42.34 41.83 20.40
N SER A 464 -41.70 42.29 21.49
CA SER A 464 -40.66 41.55 22.21
C SER A 464 -41.12 40.20 22.75
N ASP A 465 -42.43 40.02 22.94
CA ASP A 465 -43.02 38.84 23.58
C ASP A 465 -43.54 37.82 22.55
N GLY A 466 -43.67 38.21 21.27
CA GLY A 466 -44.05 37.33 20.15
C GLY A 466 -45.04 37.96 19.18
N LEU A 467 -45.82 37.12 18.49
CA LEU A 467 -46.87 37.56 17.58
C LEU A 467 -48.13 37.89 18.38
N VAL A 468 -48.60 39.13 18.27
CA VAL A 468 -49.83 39.59 18.93
C VAL A 468 -50.90 39.87 17.87
N ILE A 469 -52.07 39.28 18.07
CA ILE A 469 -53.24 39.51 17.22
C ILE A 469 -54.36 40.08 18.08
N SER A 470 -54.76 41.31 17.78
CA SER A 470 -55.88 41.97 18.45
C SER A 470 -57.21 41.45 17.91
N MET A 471 -58.09 41.00 18.81
CA MET A 471 -59.40 40.44 18.47
C MET A 471 -60.51 41.12 19.30
N PRO A 472 -61.72 41.28 18.75
CA PRO A 472 -62.86 41.74 19.53
C PRO A 472 -63.20 40.66 20.55
N TYR A 473 -63.03 41.00 21.83
CA TYR A 473 -63.37 40.24 23.05
C TYR A 473 -63.80 38.77 22.85
N GLY A 474 -62.98 37.83 23.32
CA GLY A 474 -63.30 36.41 23.24
C GLY A 474 -62.56 35.54 24.26
N THR A 475 -63.09 34.34 24.45
CA THR A 475 -62.38 33.21 25.05
C THR A 475 -62.39 32.08 24.04
N GLY A 476 -61.26 31.44 23.80
CA GLY A 476 -61.20 30.36 22.82
C GLY A 476 -59.80 29.80 22.63
N THR A 477 -59.76 28.57 22.14
CA THR A 477 -58.54 27.87 21.77
C THR A 477 -58.40 27.84 20.25
N PHE A 478 -57.22 28.14 19.74
CA PHE A 478 -56.93 28.20 18.30
C PHE A 478 -55.77 27.27 17.97
N ASN A 479 -55.94 26.45 16.93
CA ASN A 479 -54.83 25.84 16.23
C ASN A 479 -54.27 26.85 15.25
N TRP A 480 -52.95 27.01 15.22
CA TRP A 480 -52.29 27.99 14.37
C TRP A 480 -51.12 27.39 13.61
N PHE A 481 -50.81 28.02 12.48
CA PHE A 481 -49.67 27.75 11.62
C PHE A 481 -49.07 29.09 11.17
N ALA A 482 -47.77 29.24 11.35
CA ALA A 482 -46.99 30.44 11.07
C ALA A 482 -45.90 30.09 10.06
N TYR A 483 -45.71 30.93 9.04
CA TYR A 483 -44.73 30.72 7.98
C TYR A 483 -44.05 32.04 7.60
N GLU A 484 -42.73 32.00 7.46
CA GLU A 484 -41.85 33.12 7.09
C GLU A 484 -41.89 33.49 5.59
#